data_AF-A0A8J2S1N9-F1
#
_entry.id   AF-A0A8J2S1N9-F1
#
_cell.length_a   1.000
_cell.length_b   1.000
_cell.length_c   1.000
_cell.angle_alpha   90.00
_cell.angle_beta   90.00
_cell.angle_gamma   90.00
#
_symmetry.space_group_name_H-M   'P 1'
#
loop_
_entity.id
_entity.type
_entity.pdbx_description
1 polymer ?
#
loop_
_entity_poly.entity_id
_entity_poly.type
_entity_poly.pdbx_seq_one_letter_code
_entity_poly.pdbx_strand_id
1 'polypeptide(L)'
;MCEKCLKEEFPNRDRMCLDSGVYMANLKCCCECQSNQVSVLNKTVLEDDGVEVTVFEHVCNTCQHVISVHNYKFWVEGDYQEYEMDCALCGTAEDSISILPDDPRKASLDFY
;
A
#
# COMPACT_ATOMS: atom_id res chain seq x y z
N MET A 1 -10.96 7.04 -7.82
CA MET A 1 -10.49 5.70 -8.23
C MET A 1 -11.13 5.34 -9.56
N CYS A 2 -10.37 4.76 -10.49
CA CYS A 2 -10.84 4.40 -11.82
C CYS A 2 -10.76 2.90 -12.07
N GLU A 3 -11.89 2.20 -11.89
CA GLU A 3 -12.04 0.75 -12.07
C GLU A 3 -11.64 0.29 -13.48
N LYS A 4 -11.88 1.13 -14.49
CA LYS A 4 -11.57 0.83 -15.89
C LYS A 4 -10.06 0.72 -16.16
N CYS A 5 -9.23 1.31 -15.31
CA CYS A 5 -7.78 1.22 -15.41
C CYS A 5 -7.19 -0.04 -14.77
N LEU A 6 -7.98 -0.74 -13.95
CA LEU A 6 -7.52 -1.80 -13.05
C LEU A 6 -7.95 -3.18 -13.56
N LYS A 7 -7.16 -4.22 -13.26
CA LYS A 7 -7.55 -5.61 -13.51
C LYS A 7 -8.59 -6.07 -12.49
N GLU A 8 -8.28 -5.82 -11.23
CA GLU A 8 -9.05 -6.13 -10.04
C GLU A 8 -8.99 -4.94 -9.08
N GLU A 9 -10.07 -4.69 -8.35
CA GLU A 9 -10.13 -3.64 -7.33
C GLU A 9 -9.66 -4.20 -6.00
N PHE A 10 -8.78 -3.47 -5.31
CA PHE A 10 -8.29 -3.81 -3.98
C PHE A 10 -7.77 -5.27 -3.89
N PRO A 11 -6.81 -5.68 -4.75
CA PRO A 11 -6.27 -7.03 -4.69
C PRO A 11 -5.68 -7.29 -3.30
N ASN A 12 -5.93 -8.46 -2.73
CA ASN A 12 -5.35 -8.81 -1.44
C ASN A 12 -3.82 -8.99 -1.59
N ARG A 13 -3.03 -8.32 -0.74
CA ARG A 13 -1.56 -8.34 -0.75
C ARG A 13 -0.98 -9.04 0.47
N ASP A 14 -1.80 -9.80 1.18
CA ASP A 14 -1.49 -10.46 2.45
C ASP A 14 -0.86 -9.47 3.43
N ARG A 15 0.45 -9.57 3.63
CA ARG A 15 1.26 -8.81 4.59
C ARG A 15 2.10 -7.72 3.93
N MET A 16 1.95 -7.50 2.62
CA MET A 16 2.78 -6.55 1.88
C MET A 16 2.19 -5.13 1.92
N CYS A 17 2.47 -4.43 3.02
CA CYS A 17 2.15 -3.01 3.19
C CYS A 17 3.31 -2.15 2.67
N LEU A 18 3.08 -1.34 1.63
CA LEU A 18 4.11 -0.49 1.02
C LEU A 18 3.73 0.99 1.17
N ASP A 19 4.69 1.83 1.54
CA ASP A 19 4.55 3.30 1.62
C ASP A 19 4.86 4.00 0.28
N SER A 20 5.26 3.22 -0.72
CA SER A 20 5.81 3.69 -1.98
C SER A 20 5.72 2.63 -3.10
N GLY A 21 5.91 3.07 -4.34
CA GLY A 21 5.86 2.21 -5.51
C GLY A 21 4.49 2.12 -6.16
N VAL A 22 4.34 1.21 -7.13
CA VAL A 22 3.11 1.02 -7.91
C VAL A 22 2.98 -0.46 -8.27
N TYR A 23 1.82 -1.08 -8.00
CA TYR A 23 1.57 -2.47 -8.39
C TYR A 23 1.20 -2.59 -9.88
N MET A 24 2.20 -2.45 -10.75
CA MET A 24 2.03 -2.46 -12.21
C MET A 24 1.36 -3.74 -12.73
N ALA A 25 1.45 -4.86 -12.01
CA ALA A 25 0.80 -6.11 -12.41
C ALA A 25 -0.74 -6.00 -12.41
N ASN A 26 -1.33 -5.14 -11.57
CA ASN A 26 -2.78 -4.91 -11.51
C ASN A 26 -3.26 -3.81 -12.48
N LEU A 27 -2.35 -3.06 -13.11
CA LEU A 27 -2.72 -2.06 -14.11
C LEU A 27 -3.09 -2.74 -15.43
N LYS A 28 -4.28 -2.45 -15.98
CA LYS A 28 -4.65 -2.80 -17.37
C LYS A 28 -3.98 -1.81 -18.33
N CYS A 29 -4.52 -0.60 -18.37
CA CYS A 29 -4.04 0.59 -19.08
C CYS A 29 -4.93 1.77 -18.68
N CYS A 30 -4.47 3.00 -18.87
CA CYS A 30 -5.31 4.17 -18.61
C CYS A 30 -6.54 4.16 -19.53
N CYS A 31 -7.75 4.29 -18.98
CA CYS A 31 -8.97 4.27 -19.79
C CYS A 31 -9.13 5.50 -20.69
N GLU A 32 -8.47 6.61 -20.36
CA GLU A 32 -8.54 7.88 -21.11
C GLU A 32 -7.59 7.91 -22.31
N CYS A 33 -6.36 7.38 -22.15
CA CYS A 33 -5.31 7.50 -23.18
C CYS A 33 -4.62 6.19 -23.55
N GLN A 34 -5.03 5.06 -22.95
CA GLN A 34 -4.48 3.71 -23.16
C GLN A 34 -3.00 3.54 -22.79
N SER A 35 -2.36 4.55 -22.22
CA SER A 35 -0.99 4.48 -21.70
C SER A 35 -0.91 3.58 -20.46
N ASN A 36 0.22 2.90 -20.30
CA ASN A 36 0.56 2.10 -19.12
C ASN A 36 1.60 2.78 -18.22
N GLN A 37 1.92 4.05 -18.48
CA GLN A 37 2.84 4.81 -17.65
C GLN A 37 2.10 5.48 -16.49
N VAL A 38 2.53 5.16 -15.27
CA VAL A 38 1.96 5.69 -14.03
C VAL A 38 3.07 6.33 -13.21
N SER A 39 2.76 7.49 -12.65
CA SER A 39 3.63 8.25 -11.76
C SER A 39 2.92 8.42 -10.41
N VAL A 40 3.70 8.60 -9.35
CA VAL A 40 3.19 8.95 -8.02
C VAL A 40 3.28 10.46 -7.84
N LEU A 41 2.18 11.11 -7.48
CA LEU A 41 2.12 12.55 -7.19
C LEU A 41 1.45 12.79 -5.82
N ASN A 42 1.56 14.03 -5.35
CA ASN A 42 0.88 14.53 -4.15
C ASN A 42 1.14 13.69 -2.88
N LYS A 43 2.37 13.14 -2.75
CA LYS A 43 2.77 12.40 -1.55
C LYS A 43 2.77 13.34 -0.35
N THR A 44 1.91 13.02 0.61
CA THR A 44 1.77 13.70 1.89
C THR A 44 2.08 12.69 2.98
N VAL A 45 2.85 13.11 3.98
CA VAL A 45 3.13 12.33 5.18
C VAL A 45 2.63 13.17 6.35
N LEU A 46 1.75 12.57 7.15
CA LEU A 46 1.17 13.16 8.35
C LEU A 46 1.55 12.28 9.53
N GLU A 47 1.90 12.89 10.64
CA GLU A 47 2.11 12.20 11.91
C GLU A 47 1.15 12.84 12.92
N ASP A 48 0.25 12.04 13.49
CA ASP A 48 -0.70 12.47 14.51
C ASP A 48 -0.79 11.40 15.61
N ASP A 49 -0.52 11.79 16.85
CA ASP A 49 -0.57 10.94 18.05
C ASP A 49 0.18 9.59 17.91
N GLY A 50 1.33 9.59 17.24
CA GLY A 50 2.15 8.38 17.02
C GLY A 50 1.68 7.47 15.87
N VAL A 51 0.71 7.92 15.09
CA VAL A 51 0.28 7.30 13.83
C VAL A 51 0.87 8.08 12.66
N GLU A 52 1.71 7.43 11.87
CA GLU A 52 2.22 7.95 10.61
C GLU A 52 1.29 7.54 9.46
N VAL A 53 0.73 8.51 8.76
CA VAL A 53 -0.16 8.32 7.61
C VAL A 53 0.51 8.89 6.36
N THR A 54 0.78 8.03 5.40
CA THR A 54 1.29 8.40 4.08
C THR A 54 0.18 8.25 3.04
N VAL A 55 -0.12 9.35 2.34
CA VAL A 55 -1.13 9.37 1.27
C VAL A 55 -0.50 9.88 -0.01
N PHE A 56 -0.70 9.19 -1.13
CA PHE A 56 -0.26 9.66 -2.44
C PHE A 56 -1.19 9.17 -3.55
N GLU A 57 -1.09 9.79 -4.73
CA GLU A 57 -1.94 9.50 -5.86
C GLU A 57 -1.17 8.80 -6.99
N HIS A 58 -1.78 7.78 -7.57
CA HIS A 58 -1.32 7.17 -8.81
C HIS A 58 -1.97 7.88 -9.99
N VAL A 59 -1.15 8.56 -10.80
CA VAL A 59 -1.63 9.30 -11.96
C VAL A 59 -1.04 8.73 -13.24
N CYS A 60 -1.84 8.73 -14.31
CA CYS A 60 -1.31 8.43 -15.63
C CYS A 60 -0.34 9.53 -16.07
N ASN A 61 0.89 9.16 -16.42
CA ASN A 61 1.92 10.12 -16.83
C ASN A 61 1.57 10.87 -18.13
N THR A 62 0.71 10.28 -18.97
CA THR A 62 0.38 10.82 -20.30
C THR A 62 -0.77 11.83 -20.28
N CYS A 63 -1.87 11.53 -19.58
CA CYS A 63 -3.06 12.38 -19.56
C CYS A 63 -3.37 12.97 -18.17
N GLN A 64 -2.53 12.71 -17.16
CA GLN A 64 -2.73 13.13 -15.76
C GLN A 64 -4.03 12.61 -15.13
N HIS A 65 -4.62 11.54 -15.68
CA HIS A 65 -5.78 10.88 -15.10
C HIS A 65 -5.43 10.22 -13.76
N VAL A 66 -6.17 10.53 -12.70
CA VAL A 66 -5.99 9.91 -11.37
C VAL A 66 -6.59 8.50 -11.37
N ILE A 67 -5.73 7.49 -11.30
CA ILE A 67 -6.10 6.07 -11.33
C ILE A 67 -6.58 5.63 -9.96
N SER A 68 -5.80 5.89 -8.92
CA SER A 68 -6.12 5.50 -7.55
C SER A 68 -5.39 6.39 -6.54
N VAL A 69 -5.89 6.38 -5.32
CA VAL A 69 -5.23 6.97 -4.16
C VAL A 69 -4.68 5.82 -3.33
N HIS A 70 -3.48 6.00 -2.80
CA HIS A 70 -2.81 5.05 -1.95
C HIS A 70 -2.74 5.62 -0.55
N ASN A 71 -3.27 4.87 0.41
CA ASN A 71 -3.23 5.19 1.82
C ASN A 71 -2.40 4.12 2.51
N TYR A 72 -1.38 4.55 3.23
CA TYR A 72 -0.55 3.70 4.05
C TYR A 72 -0.53 4.28 5.45
N LYS A 73 -0.77 3.46 6.46
CA LYS A 73 -0.69 3.85 7.86
C LYS A 73 0.31 2.95 8.57
N PHE A 74 1.03 3.56 9.49
CA PHE A 74 1.96 2.90 10.37
C PHE A 74 1.76 3.45 11.78
N TRP A 75 1.71 2.57 12.76
CA TRP A 75 1.70 2.96 14.17
C TRP A 75 2.33 1.88 15.03
N VAL A 76 2.70 2.25 16.25
CA VAL A 76 3.24 1.31 17.23
C VAL A 76 2.18 1.11 18.32
N GLU A 77 1.75 -0.14 18.51
CA GLU A 77 0.84 -0.52 19.59
C GLU A 77 1.53 -1.51 20.52
N GLY A 78 1.90 -1.05 21.72
CA GLY A 78 2.64 -1.85 22.69
C GLY A 78 4.01 -2.30 22.17
N ASP A 79 4.19 -3.61 22.02
CA ASP A 79 5.43 -4.25 21.52
C ASP A 79 5.34 -4.66 20.04
N TYR A 80 4.42 -4.06 19.28
CA TYR A 80 4.19 -4.37 17.87
C TYR A 80 4.16 -3.10 17.00
N GLN A 81 4.73 -3.22 15.81
CA GLN A 81 4.56 -2.30 14.70
C GLN A 81 3.41 -2.79 13.84
N GLU A 82 2.41 -1.94 13.66
CA GLU A 82 1.23 -2.21 12.86
C GLU A 82 1.31 -1.43 11.55
N TYR A 83 0.93 -2.09 10.46
CA TYR A 83 0.99 -1.58 9.11
C TYR A 83 -0.34 -1.83 8.41
N GLU A 84 -0.94 -0.79 7.84
CA GLU A 84 -2.18 -0.88 7.06
C GLU A 84 -1.93 -0.23 5.70
N MET A 85 -2.36 -0.89 4.63
CA MET A 85 -2.32 -0.35 3.28
C MET A 85 -3.69 -0.51 2.62
N ASP A 86 -4.21 0.59 2.07
CA ASP A 86 -5.43 0.62 1.29
C ASP A 86 -5.19 1.39 -0.02
N CYS A 87 -5.23 0.65 -1.13
CA CYS A 87 -5.17 1.21 -2.46
C CYS A 87 -5.91 0.33 -3.46
N ALA A 88 -6.75 0.93 -4.29
CA ALA A 88 -7.43 0.22 -5.37
C ALA A 88 -6.50 -0.47 -6.36
N LEU A 89 -5.37 0.16 -6.68
CA LEU A 89 -4.37 -0.35 -7.62
C LEU A 89 -3.39 -1.30 -6.93
N CYS A 90 -2.83 -0.88 -5.79
CA CYS A 90 -1.78 -1.66 -5.10
C CYS A 90 -2.34 -2.83 -4.30
N GLY A 91 -3.53 -2.66 -3.73
CA GLY A 91 -4.21 -3.66 -2.94
C GLY A 91 -4.50 -3.24 -1.50
N THR A 92 -5.09 -4.17 -0.77
CA THR A 92 -5.25 -4.09 0.68
C THR A 92 -4.29 -5.06 1.35
N ALA A 93 -3.63 -4.62 2.42
CA ALA A 93 -2.80 -5.45 3.28
C ALA A 93 -2.78 -4.90 4.70
N GLU A 94 -2.61 -5.82 5.64
CA GLU A 94 -2.43 -5.54 7.06
C GLU A 94 -1.28 -6.42 7.56
N ASP A 95 -0.35 -5.84 8.32
CA ASP A 95 0.70 -6.62 8.96
C ASP A 95 1.04 -6.10 10.35
N SER A 96 1.48 -7.03 11.20
CA SER A 96 1.85 -6.78 12.60
C SER A 96 3.17 -7.47 12.87
N ILE A 97 4.20 -6.69 13.20
CA ILE A 97 5.59 -7.15 13.38
C ILE A 97 6.05 -6.79 14.79
N SER A 98 6.52 -7.77 15.56
CA SER A 98 7.06 -7.49 16.89
C SER A 98 8.33 -6.64 16.82
N ILE A 99 8.46 -5.68 17.72
CA ILE A 99 9.71 -4.92 17.92
C ILE A 99 10.71 -5.65 18.84
N LEU A 100 10.30 -6.78 19.42
CA LEU A 100 11.14 -7.53 20.34
C LEU A 100 12.24 -8.29 19.59
N PRO A 101 13.43 -8.46 20.20
CA PRO A 101 14.53 -9.24 19.61
C PRO A 101 14.16 -10.71 19.37
N ASP A 102 13.31 -11.27 20.24
CA ASP A 102 12.78 -12.62 20.15
C ASP A 102 11.27 -12.51 19.96
N ASP A 103 10.79 -12.76 18.75
CA ASP A 103 9.36 -12.70 18.44
C ASP A 103 8.69 -13.93 19.07
N PRO A 104 7.85 -13.77 20.12
CA PRO A 104 7.29 -14.90 20.85
C PRO A 104 6.36 -15.77 19.99
N ARG A 105 5.95 -15.30 18.80
CA ARG A 105 5.18 -16.10 17.83
C ARG A 105 6.07 -16.96 16.92
N LYS A 106 7.35 -16.61 16.77
CA LYS A 106 8.34 -17.39 15.99
C LYS A 106 9.14 -18.39 16.82
N ALA A 107 9.23 -18.20 18.13
CA ALA A 107 9.93 -19.10 19.05
C ALA A 107 9.36 -20.54 19.12
N SER A 108 8.21 -20.81 18.50
CA SER A 108 7.53 -22.12 18.53
C SER A 108 7.91 -23.09 17.40
N LEU A 109 8.88 -22.79 16.53
CA LEU A 109 9.21 -23.64 15.36
C LEU A 109 10.58 -24.34 15.41
N ASP A 110 11.40 -24.14 16.45
CA ASP A 110 12.76 -24.70 16.53
C ASP A 110 12.88 -26.00 17.36
N PHE A 111 11.79 -26.76 17.54
CA PHE A 111 11.86 -28.10 18.14
C PHE A 111 11.40 -29.18 17.16
N TYR A 112 12.26 -29.54 16.20
CA TYR A 112 12.35 -30.91 15.66
C TYR A 112 13.74 -31.22 15.11
#